data_AF-A0A2K8U676-F1
#
_entry.id   AF-A0A2K8U676-F1
#
_cell.length_a   1.000
_cell.length_b   1.000
_cell.length_c   1.000
_cell.angle_alpha   90.00
_cell.angle_beta   90.00
_cell.angle_gamma   90.00
#
_symmetry.space_group_name_H-M   'P 1'
#
loop_
_entity.id
_entity.type
_entity.pdbx_description
1 polymer ?
#
loop_
_entity_poly.entity_id
_entity_poly.type
_entity_poly.pdbx_seq_one_letter_code
_entity_poly.pdbx_strand_id
1 'polypeptide(L)'
;MNEPLSKQGLTALVDQLILEQGRLDPLELLMACDDLSYADYESWRLGRVPHLEAVLRVPADQAAEVLARAGLYAAAQGLAAEPLEHRAWGAAERIIPIGPAEAAHPGLMRGCATAFAPAADRRQLDLFHDSQDQILEESVRTALTGRRIDTAHAALTRLMALDPRHPRLRRYLHLMQAVEDLPALPPAEQLQALESMEPEARDLLGHRARDLLAPLWAALAAALAERPFDPAAPRLHAGYAWARAGRHPAARNAIESQPAWRSRPALVLAHLEACQRMLDPAAARRDWALLCWEHPQEAQHNLDAEDLAGARLRRLWIHFGDADLGLATADFPAWLLFADRGTAGAVPPDLAPPGTAGDAYRLLHAMVSGADDMPRRKALAQLRPGLLKLYLAAL
;
A
#
# COMPACT_ATOMS: atom_id res chain seq x y z
N MET A 1 -15.32 5.16 -8.76
CA MET A 1 -16.01 6.04 -7.79
C MET A 1 -15.91 5.33 -6.46
N ASN A 2 -15.00 5.75 -5.58
CA ASN A 2 -14.84 5.10 -4.27
C ASN A 2 -16.11 5.34 -3.45
N GLU A 3 -16.64 4.28 -2.84
CA GLU A 3 -17.61 4.47 -1.77
C GLU A 3 -16.89 5.18 -0.62
N PRO A 4 -17.47 6.27 -0.07
CA PRO A 4 -16.90 6.91 1.11
C PRO A 4 -16.77 5.88 2.23
N LEU A 5 -15.62 5.89 2.92
CA LEU A 5 -15.37 5.01 4.07
C LEU A 5 -16.57 5.06 5.02
N SER A 6 -17.13 3.87 5.29
CA SER A 6 -18.23 3.77 6.25
C SER A 6 -17.79 4.32 7.60
N LYS A 7 -18.73 4.83 8.39
CA LYS A 7 -18.43 5.37 9.73
C LYS A 7 -17.68 4.36 10.60
N GLN A 8 -18.04 3.08 10.52
CA GLN A 8 -17.40 1.99 11.26
C GLN A 8 -15.99 1.69 10.72
N GLY A 9 -15.78 1.79 9.41
CA GLY A 9 -14.46 1.63 8.81
C GLY A 9 -13.47 2.70 9.28
N LEU A 10 -13.91 3.97 9.33
CA LEU A 10 -13.05 5.06 9.82
C LEU A 10 -12.68 4.91 11.29
N THR A 11 -13.62 4.52 12.17
CA THR A 11 -13.32 4.35 13.59
C THR A 11 -12.33 3.21 13.83
N ALA A 12 -12.50 2.08 13.13
CA ALA A 12 -11.57 0.95 13.24
C ALA A 12 -10.16 1.34 12.78
N LEU A 13 -10.05 2.12 11.69
CA LEU A 13 -8.78 2.63 11.20
C LEU A 13 -8.11 3.58 12.20
N VAL A 14 -8.87 4.50 12.81
CA VAL A 14 -8.35 5.41 13.84
C VAL A 14 -7.86 4.65 15.07
N ASP A 15 -8.61 3.66 15.55
CA ASP A 15 -8.18 2.82 16.69
C ASP A 15 -6.90 2.05 16.35
N GLN A 16 -6.80 1.50 15.13
CA GLN A 16 -5.58 0.84 14.67
C GLN A 16 -4.39 1.79 14.66
N LEU A 17 -4.52 2.99 14.09
CA LEU A 17 -3.43 3.97 14.05
C LEU A 17 -3.02 4.42 15.45
N ILE A 18 -3.97 4.64 16.35
CA ILE A 18 -3.67 5.00 17.75
C ILE A 18 -2.96 3.84 18.45
N LEU A 19 -3.37 2.59 18.23
CA LEU A 19 -2.73 1.41 18.82
C LEU A 19 -1.30 1.24 18.32
N GLU A 20 -1.08 1.40 17.02
CA GLU A 20 0.24 1.22 16.39
C GLU A 20 1.22 2.35 16.69
N GLN A 21 0.72 3.59 16.80
CA GLN A 21 1.56 4.79 16.83
C GLN A 21 1.54 5.52 18.18
N GLY A 22 0.58 5.19 19.06
CA GLY A 22 0.33 5.92 20.30
C GLY A 22 -0.24 7.33 20.09
N ARG A 23 -0.57 7.71 18.85
CA ARG A 23 -1.12 9.01 18.45
C ARG A 23 -1.89 8.87 17.14
N LEU A 24 -2.74 9.85 16.83
CA LEU A 24 -3.32 10.03 15.51
C LEU A 24 -2.60 11.16 14.79
N ASP A 25 -1.80 10.81 13.78
CA ASP A 25 -1.20 11.76 12.85
C ASP A 25 -2.11 11.93 11.62
N PRO A 26 -2.41 13.18 11.19
CA PRO A 26 -3.34 13.43 10.10
C PRO A 26 -2.85 12.88 8.75
N LEU A 27 -1.53 12.88 8.49
CA LEU A 27 -0.99 12.41 7.22
C LEU A 27 -0.98 10.89 7.16
N GLU A 28 -0.72 10.22 8.29
CA GLU A 28 -0.87 8.76 8.40
C GLU A 28 -2.30 8.32 8.13
N LEU A 29 -3.29 9.06 8.65
CA LEU A 29 -4.69 8.78 8.37
C LEU A 29 -5.01 8.92 6.88
N LEU A 30 -4.59 10.02 6.23
CA LEU A 30 -4.83 10.22 4.80
C LEU A 30 -4.18 9.13 3.94
N MET A 31 -2.98 8.67 4.31
CA MET A 31 -2.33 7.55 3.62
C MET A 31 -3.06 6.22 3.88
N ALA A 32 -3.51 5.98 5.12
CA ALA A 32 -4.24 4.77 5.48
C ALA A 32 -5.65 4.70 4.85
N CYS A 33 -6.24 5.85 4.52
CA CYS A 33 -7.48 5.98 3.74
C CYS A 33 -7.26 5.88 2.23
N ASP A 34 -6.01 5.74 1.74
CA ASP A 34 -5.63 5.86 0.34
C ASP A 34 -5.98 7.22 -0.32
N ASP A 35 -6.25 8.25 0.48
CA ASP A 35 -6.52 9.64 0.04
C ASP A 35 -5.23 10.37 -0.36
N LEU A 36 -4.07 9.90 0.12
CA LEU A 36 -2.75 10.40 -0.19
C LEU A 36 -1.82 9.22 -0.48
N SER A 37 -1.12 9.22 -1.61
CA SER A 37 -0.11 8.20 -1.87
C SER A 37 1.21 8.53 -1.16
N TYR A 38 1.99 7.50 -0.82
CA TYR A 38 3.32 7.71 -0.25
C TYR A 38 4.25 8.49 -1.19
N ALA A 39 4.17 8.25 -2.51
CA ALA A 39 5.00 8.93 -3.50
C ALA A 39 4.67 10.45 -3.58
N ASP A 40 3.40 10.80 -3.45
CA ASP A 40 2.94 12.19 -3.43
C ASP A 40 3.33 12.88 -2.12
N TYR A 41 3.13 12.19 -0.98
CA TYR A 41 3.61 12.61 0.33
C TYR A 41 5.12 12.90 0.30
N GLU A 42 5.93 11.95 -0.16
CA GLU A 42 7.39 12.11 -0.30
C GLU A 42 7.74 13.30 -1.20
N SER A 43 7.05 13.46 -2.33
CA SER A 43 7.31 14.56 -3.27
C SER A 43 7.02 15.92 -2.65
N TRP A 44 5.96 16.03 -1.84
CA TRP A 44 5.67 17.22 -1.04
C TRP A 44 6.69 17.43 0.08
N ARG A 45 7.08 16.38 0.82
CA ARG A 45 8.13 16.47 1.86
C ARG A 45 9.47 16.91 1.30
N LEU A 46 9.83 16.48 0.09
CA LEU A 46 11.03 16.93 -0.62
C LEU A 46 10.87 18.32 -1.27
N GLY A 47 9.68 18.93 -1.19
CA GLY A 47 9.39 20.25 -1.76
C GLY A 47 9.35 20.29 -3.28
N ARG A 48 9.16 19.13 -3.94
CA ARG A 48 8.94 19.05 -5.40
C ARG A 48 7.53 19.47 -5.77
N VAL A 49 6.59 19.25 -4.86
CA VAL A 49 5.20 19.72 -4.94
C VAL A 49 5.05 20.85 -3.91
N PRO A 50 4.53 22.03 -4.29
CA PRO A 50 4.44 23.18 -3.39
C PRO A 50 3.40 23.00 -2.27
N HIS A 51 2.31 22.27 -2.55
CA HIS A 51 1.16 22.13 -1.66
C HIS A 51 0.67 20.67 -1.65
N LEU A 52 0.42 20.13 -0.45
CA LEU A 52 -0.12 18.78 -0.29
C LEU A 52 -1.51 18.64 -0.90
N GLU A 53 -2.33 19.70 -0.82
CA GLU A 53 -3.69 19.74 -1.36
C GLU A 53 -3.75 19.34 -2.84
N ALA A 54 -2.75 19.73 -3.64
CA ALA A 54 -2.73 19.49 -5.08
C ALA A 54 -2.52 18.01 -5.47
N VAL A 55 -2.15 17.16 -4.52
CA VAL A 55 -1.82 15.73 -4.75
C VAL A 55 -2.72 14.78 -3.96
N LEU A 56 -3.78 15.29 -3.33
CA LEU A 56 -4.81 14.45 -2.73
C LEU A 56 -5.61 13.75 -3.85
N ARG A 57 -5.94 12.49 -3.60
CA ARG A 57 -6.76 11.65 -4.50
C ARG A 57 -8.25 11.92 -4.36
N VAL A 58 -8.64 12.69 -3.34
CA VAL A 58 -10.00 13.13 -3.05
C VAL A 58 -10.05 14.65 -2.97
N PRO A 59 -11.23 15.27 -3.17
CA PRO A 59 -11.41 16.71 -2.96
C PRO A 59 -10.99 17.14 -1.56
N ALA A 60 -10.39 18.33 -1.44
CA ALA A 60 -9.88 18.87 -0.17
C ALA A 60 -10.94 18.91 0.94
N ASP A 61 -12.20 19.22 0.60
CA ASP A 61 -13.31 19.24 1.56
C ASP A 61 -13.65 17.85 2.10
N GLN A 62 -13.52 16.81 1.26
CA GLN A 62 -13.74 15.43 1.68
C GLN A 62 -12.63 14.96 2.64
N ALA A 63 -11.37 15.26 2.32
CA ALA A 63 -10.24 14.99 3.21
C ALA A 63 -10.39 15.74 4.55
N ALA A 64 -10.83 16.99 4.51
CA ALA A 64 -11.11 17.78 5.70
C ALA A 64 -12.22 17.16 6.58
N GLU A 65 -13.30 16.64 5.97
CA GLU A 65 -14.37 15.96 6.70
C GLU A 65 -13.87 14.69 7.41
N VAL A 66 -13.06 13.88 6.72
CA VAL A 66 -12.44 12.68 7.30
C VAL A 66 -11.58 13.03 8.50
N LEU A 67 -10.68 14.02 8.35
CA LEU A 67 -9.81 14.50 9.43
C LEU A 67 -10.61 15.03 10.62
N ALA A 68 -11.66 15.82 10.37
CA ALA A 68 -12.51 16.36 11.43
C ALA A 68 -13.24 15.26 12.19
N ARG A 69 -13.81 14.27 11.48
CA ARG A 69 -14.50 13.13 12.11
C ARG A 69 -13.56 12.25 12.91
N ALA A 70 -12.36 11.98 12.39
CA ALA A 70 -11.33 11.23 13.09
C ALA A 70 -10.85 11.97 14.35
N GLY A 71 -10.65 13.29 14.26
CA GLY A 71 -10.28 14.13 15.40
C GLY A 71 -11.35 14.15 16.50
N LEU A 72 -12.64 14.25 16.14
CA LEU A 72 -13.74 14.16 17.10
C LEU A 72 -13.76 12.80 17.81
N TYR A 73 -13.52 11.72 17.07
CA TYR A 73 -13.44 10.38 17.65
C TYR A 73 -12.22 10.24 18.58
N ALA A 74 -11.03 10.65 18.15
CA ALA A 74 -9.81 10.64 18.96
C ALA A 74 -9.97 11.44 20.26
N ALA A 75 -10.59 12.62 20.20
CA ALA A 75 -10.90 13.43 21.37
C ALA A 75 -11.88 12.72 22.32
N ALA A 76 -12.90 12.04 21.79
CA ALA A 76 -13.82 11.24 22.60
C ALA A 76 -13.14 10.07 23.31
N GLN A 77 -12.04 9.54 22.73
CA GLN A 77 -11.17 8.53 23.35
C GLN A 77 -10.19 9.11 24.38
N GLY A 78 -10.26 10.42 24.67
CA GLY A 78 -9.44 11.07 25.69
C GLY A 78 -8.05 11.53 25.20
N LEU A 79 -7.83 11.61 23.89
CA LEU A 79 -6.62 12.22 23.33
C LEU A 79 -6.76 13.75 23.27
N ALA A 80 -5.65 14.46 23.47
CA ALA A 80 -5.57 15.91 23.38
C ALA A 80 -5.07 16.33 22.00
N ALA A 81 -5.64 17.40 21.47
CA ALA A 81 -5.19 18.03 20.24
C ALA A 81 -3.86 18.77 20.48
N GLU A 82 -2.85 18.47 19.67
CA GLU A 82 -1.53 19.09 19.69
C GLU A 82 -1.25 19.76 18.33
N PRO A 83 -0.68 20.98 18.32
CA PRO A 83 -0.28 21.62 17.07
C PRO A 83 0.83 20.82 16.39
N LEU A 84 0.70 20.62 15.08
CA LEU A 84 1.65 19.89 14.25
C LEU A 84 2.22 20.79 13.15
N GLU A 85 3.55 20.91 13.13
CA GLU A 85 4.29 21.57 12.06
C GLU A 85 4.89 20.55 11.09
N HIS A 86 4.76 20.84 9.78
CA HIS A 86 5.35 20.02 8.73
C HIS A 86 6.62 20.65 8.21
N ARG A 87 7.70 19.87 8.14
CA ARG A 87 9.03 20.32 7.74
C ARG A 87 9.52 19.57 6.51
N ALA A 88 10.18 20.26 5.58
CA ALA A 88 10.80 19.61 4.44
C ALA A 88 11.86 18.58 4.87
N TRP A 89 11.99 17.52 4.09
CA TRP A 89 13.09 16.56 4.19
C TRP A 89 14.32 17.07 3.44
N GLY A 90 15.50 16.55 3.83
CA GLY A 90 16.78 16.91 3.24
C GLY A 90 17.50 18.04 3.98
N ALA A 91 18.43 18.70 3.28
CA ALA A 91 19.43 19.59 3.90
C ALA A 91 18.86 20.91 4.46
N ALA A 92 17.78 21.44 3.87
CA ALA A 92 17.19 22.72 4.27
C ALA A 92 15.91 22.50 5.07
N GLU A 93 16.00 22.65 6.38
CA GLU A 93 14.84 22.61 7.25
C GLU A 93 13.98 23.87 7.05
N ARG A 94 12.83 23.69 6.41
CA ARG A 94 11.83 24.74 6.23
C ARG A 94 10.45 24.19 6.51
N ILE A 95 9.57 25.04 7.02
CA ILE A 95 8.14 24.71 7.14
C ILE A 95 7.56 24.62 5.72
N ILE A 96 6.81 23.55 5.46
CA ILE A 96 6.15 23.32 4.17
C ILE A 96 4.63 23.48 4.33
N PRO A 97 3.98 24.24 3.43
CA PRO A 97 2.55 24.50 3.55
C PRO A 97 1.72 23.32 3.05
N ILE A 98 0.53 23.14 3.65
CA ILE A 98 -0.48 22.16 3.20
C ILE A 98 -1.20 22.66 1.94
N GLY A 99 -1.55 23.94 1.91
CA GLY A 99 -2.24 24.62 0.80
C GLY A 99 -1.72 26.05 0.64
N PRO A 100 -2.18 26.79 -0.39
CA PRO A 100 -1.83 28.20 -0.57
C PRO A 100 -2.31 29.05 0.62
N ALA A 101 -1.65 30.18 0.89
CA ALA A 101 -2.01 31.06 2.01
C ALA A 101 -3.44 31.63 1.89
N GLU A 102 -3.93 31.77 0.67
CA GLU A 102 -5.28 32.25 0.31
C GLU A 102 -6.28 31.10 0.12
N ALA A 103 -5.96 29.88 0.59
CA ALA A 103 -6.71 28.67 0.27
C ALA A 103 -8.20 28.73 0.62
N ALA A 104 -9.02 28.17 -0.28
CA ALA A 104 -10.46 27.99 -0.12
C ALA A 104 -10.84 26.88 0.89
N HIS A 105 -9.87 26.14 1.43
CA HIS A 105 -10.10 24.93 2.24
C HIS A 105 -9.46 25.01 3.65
N PRO A 106 -9.90 25.93 4.52
CA PRO A 106 -9.34 26.09 5.87
C PRO A 106 -9.53 24.86 6.78
N GLY A 107 -10.53 24.02 6.49
CA GLY A 107 -10.77 22.76 7.18
C GLY A 107 -9.62 21.77 7.02
N LEU A 108 -9.11 21.61 5.79
CA LEU A 108 -7.98 20.73 5.48
C LEU A 108 -6.72 21.22 6.19
N MET A 109 -6.42 22.52 6.11
CA MET A 109 -5.26 23.11 6.76
C MET A 109 -5.28 22.87 8.28
N ARG A 110 -6.43 23.10 8.92
CA ARG A 110 -6.61 22.87 10.36
C ARG A 110 -6.46 21.40 10.72
N GLY A 111 -7.07 20.50 9.93
CA GLY A 111 -6.98 19.06 10.14
C GLY A 111 -5.54 18.56 10.04
N CYS A 112 -4.80 18.98 9.01
CA CYS A 112 -3.41 18.60 8.82
C CYS A 112 -2.44 19.25 9.82
N ALA A 113 -2.81 20.38 10.44
CA ALA A 113 -2.02 21.07 11.46
C ALA A 113 -2.32 20.59 12.89
N THR A 114 -3.14 19.54 13.05
CA THR A 114 -3.53 19.01 14.36
C THR A 114 -3.26 17.52 14.43
N ALA A 115 -2.48 17.09 15.42
CA ALA A 115 -2.39 15.68 15.80
C ALA A 115 -3.12 15.43 17.12
N PHE A 116 -3.48 14.18 17.40
CA PHE A 116 -4.08 13.81 18.68
C PHE A 116 -3.19 12.83 19.42
N ALA A 117 -2.78 13.16 20.63
CA ALA A 117 -1.87 12.36 21.45
C ALA A 117 -2.35 12.31 22.92
N PRO A 118 -1.87 11.35 23.74
CA PRO A 118 -2.20 11.32 25.15
C PRO A 118 -1.79 12.62 25.85
N ALA A 119 -2.70 13.19 26.66
CA ALA A 119 -2.48 14.46 27.34
C ALA A 119 -1.17 14.49 28.13
N ALA A 120 -0.45 15.62 28.07
CA ALA A 120 0.86 15.81 28.70
C ALA A 120 0.86 15.53 30.21
N ASP A 121 -0.27 15.72 30.90
CA ASP A 121 -0.43 15.46 32.34
C ASP A 121 -0.29 13.97 32.73
N ARG A 122 -0.43 13.05 31.75
CA ARG A 122 -0.12 11.63 31.92
C ARG A 122 1.38 11.29 31.82
N ARG A 123 2.24 12.24 31.43
CA ARG A 123 3.70 12.06 31.26
C ARG A 123 4.52 12.67 32.42
N GLN A 124 3.95 12.82 33.61
CA GLN A 124 4.73 13.23 34.80
C GLN A 124 5.51 12.04 35.38
N LEU A 125 6.70 11.79 34.85
CA LEU A 125 7.81 11.12 35.53
C LEU A 125 9.10 11.95 35.31
N ASP A 126 10.01 11.86 36.27
CA ASP A 126 11.16 12.72 36.60
C ASP A 126 11.72 13.63 35.46
N LEU A 127 11.23 14.87 35.43
CA LEU A 127 11.17 15.75 34.26
C LEU A 127 12.53 16.27 33.69
N PHE A 128 13.65 16.05 34.36
CA PHE A 128 14.90 16.77 34.06
C PHE A 128 16.04 15.93 33.46
N HIS A 129 16.12 14.64 33.78
CA HIS A 129 17.12 13.74 33.18
C HIS A 129 16.50 12.83 32.13
N ASP A 130 15.33 12.25 32.41
CA ASP A 130 14.60 11.44 31.42
C ASP A 130 14.18 12.26 30.19
N SER A 131 14.04 13.58 30.33
CA SER A 131 13.69 14.46 29.20
C SER A 131 14.83 14.69 28.22
N GLN A 132 16.09 14.76 28.65
CA GLN A 132 17.20 15.05 27.74
C GLN A 132 17.55 13.85 26.85
N ASP A 133 17.61 12.65 27.41
CA ASP A 133 17.80 11.42 26.62
C ASP A 133 16.65 11.21 25.65
N GLN A 134 15.39 11.42 26.08
CA GLN A 134 14.22 11.33 25.20
C GLN A 134 14.24 12.40 24.10
N ILE A 135 14.66 13.63 24.38
CA ILE A 135 14.81 14.71 23.38
C ILE A 135 15.89 14.35 22.36
N LEU A 136 17.03 13.80 22.81
CA LEU A 136 18.10 13.38 21.91
C LEU A 136 17.70 12.16 21.09
N GLU A 137 17.01 11.18 21.68
CA GLU A 137 16.46 10.04 20.95
C GLU A 137 15.46 10.50 19.88
N GLU A 138 14.52 11.38 20.22
CA GLU A 138 13.58 11.94 19.23
C GLU A 138 14.31 12.76 18.16
N SER A 139 15.39 13.45 18.52
CA SER A 139 16.25 14.17 17.55
C SER A 139 16.91 13.20 16.56
N VAL A 140 17.41 12.05 17.03
CA VAL A 140 17.94 10.97 16.18
C VAL A 140 16.85 10.44 15.26
N ARG A 141 15.69 10.08 15.79
CA ARG A 141 14.55 9.56 15.01
C ARG A 141 14.12 10.56 13.94
N THR A 142 13.99 11.83 14.29
CA THR A 142 13.59 12.90 13.38
C THR A 142 14.67 13.25 12.35
N ALA A 143 15.95 13.11 12.68
CA ALA A 143 17.02 13.26 11.71
C ALA A 143 17.06 12.11 10.70
N LEU A 144 16.96 10.86 11.15
CA LEU A 144 16.96 9.66 10.30
C LEU A 144 15.79 9.67 9.32
N THR A 145 14.58 9.86 9.82
CA THR A 145 13.35 9.90 9.01
C THR A 145 13.27 11.17 8.15
N GLY A 146 13.94 12.24 8.56
CA GLY A 146 14.13 13.46 7.77
C GLY A 146 15.23 13.36 6.70
N ARG A 147 15.91 12.21 6.61
CA ARG A 147 17.02 11.92 5.67
C ARG A 147 18.21 12.86 5.86
N ARG A 148 18.50 13.22 7.11
CA ARG A 148 19.60 14.10 7.53
C ARG A 148 20.65 13.28 8.28
N ILE A 149 21.45 12.53 7.54
CA ILE A 149 22.43 11.58 8.10
C ILE A 149 23.46 12.31 9.00
N ASP A 150 23.98 13.46 8.57
CA ASP A 150 24.91 14.27 9.37
C ASP A 150 24.29 14.75 10.69
N THR A 151 23.01 15.17 10.65
CA THR A 151 22.28 15.58 11.85
C THR A 151 22.01 14.38 12.77
N ALA A 152 21.74 13.21 12.21
CA ALA A 152 21.56 11.98 12.97
C ALA A 152 22.86 11.58 13.67
N HIS A 153 24.01 11.69 12.99
CA HIS A 153 25.35 11.46 13.56
C HIS A 153 25.62 12.40 14.73
N ALA A 154 25.37 13.70 14.55
CA ALA A 154 25.56 14.69 15.59
C ALA A 154 24.67 14.42 16.81
N ALA A 155 23.41 14.03 16.58
CA ALA A 155 22.47 13.68 17.64
C ALA A 155 22.88 12.39 18.37
N LEU A 156 23.32 11.36 17.65
CA LEU A 156 23.83 10.11 18.26
C LEU A 156 25.11 10.33 19.04
N THR A 157 26.03 11.15 18.55
CA THR A 157 27.26 11.49 19.27
C THR A 157 26.94 12.16 20.61
N ARG A 158 25.94 13.06 20.62
CA ARG A 158 25.46 13.70 21.85
C ARG A 158 24.77 12.71 22.78
N LEU A 159 23.93 11.82 22.25
CA LEU A 159 23.26 10.78 23.05
C LEU A 159 24.27 9.84 23.70
N MET A 160 25.28 9.40 22.94
CA MET A 160 26.37 8.56 23.44
C MET A 160 27.19 9.26 24.53
N ALA A 161 27.39 10.58 24.43
CA ALA A 161 28.09 11.34 25.45
C ALA A 161 27.26 11.55 26.72
N LEU A 162 25.93 11.66 26.58
CA LEU A 162 24.99 11.86 27.69
C LEU A 162 24.71 10.55 28.44
N ASP A 163 24.30 9.50 27.70
CA ASP A 163 24.05 8.16 28.23
C ASP A 163 24.70 7.07 27.34
N PRO A 164 25.96 6.68 27.64
CA PRO A 164 26.64 5.59 26.94
C PRO A 164 25.96 4.22 27.09
N ARG A 165 25.06 4.05 28.07
CA ARG A 165 24.36 2.80 28.35
C ARG A 165 22.91 2.81 27.84
N HIS A 166 22.53 3.83 27.07
CA HIS A 166 21.19 3.96 26.54
C HIS A 166 20.77 2.69 25.77
N PRO A 167 19.63 2.08 26.11
CA PRO A 167 19.29 0.71 25.68
C PRO A 167 19.19 0.55 24.16
N ARG A 168 18.87 1.64 23.44
CA ARG A 168 18.71 1.66 21.97
C ARG A 168 19.92 2.19 21.23
N LEU A 169 20.96 2.69 21.90
CA LEU A 169 22.09 3.36 21.26
C LEU A 169 22.80 2.46 20.23
N ARG A 170 23.12 1.22 20.62
CA ARG A 170 23.77 0.24 19.72
C ARG A 170 22.95 -0.03 18.46
N ARG A 171 21.63 -0.02 18.60
CA ARG A 171 20.69 -0.31 17.51
C ARG A 171 20.60 0.84 16.52
N TYR A 172 20.60 2.08 17.01
CA TYR A 172 20.72 3.26 16.13
C TYR A 172 22.06 3.32 15.41
N LEU A 173 23.17 2.97 16.08
CA LEU A 173 24.49 2.91 15.45
C LEU A 173 24.53 1.84 14.34
N HIS A 174 23.97 0.65 14.61
CA HIS A 174 23.86 -0.41 13.61
C HIS A 174 23.01 0.02 12.40
N LEU A 175 21.84 0.63 12.65
CA LEU A 175 20.98 1.15 11.61
C LEU A 175 21.69 2.20 10.76
N MET A 176 22.42 3.14 11.37
CA MET A 176 23.16 4.17 10.66
C MET A 176 24.29 3.60 9.81
N GLN A 177 25.12 2.72 10.39
CA GLN A 177 26.19 2.05 9.66
C GLN A 177 25.64 1.30 8.43
N ALA A 178 24.54 0.56 8.62
CA ALA A 178 23.94 -0.20 7.55
C ALA A 178 23.37 0.69 6.43
N VAL A 179 22.85 1.88 6.74
CA VAL A 179 22.40 2.88 5.75
C VAL A 179 23.58 3.42 4.94
N GLU A 180 24.73 3.64 5.58
CA GLU A 180 25.94 4.18 4.94
C GLU A 180 26.67 3.16 4.06
N ASP A 181 26.70 1.89 4.48
CA ASP A 181 27.38 0.82 3.75
C ASP A 181 26.55 0.31 2.56
N LEU A 182 25.22 0.41 2.64
CA LEU A 182 24.30 -0.15 1.66
C LEU A 182 24.65 0.19 0.19
N PRO A 183 24.94 1.46 -0.18
CA PRO A 183 25.23 1.81 -1.57
C PRO A 183 26.47 1.13 -2.15
N ALA A 184 27.40 0.68 -1.31
CA ALA A 184 28.64 0.02 -1.74
C ALA A 184 28.46 -1.49 -1.98
N LEU A 185 27.39 -2.10 -1.45
CA LEU A 185 27.12 -3.52 -1.59
C LEU A 185 26.58 -3.87 -3.00
N PRO A 186 26.80 -5.11 -3.50
CA PRO A 186 26.14 -5.56 -4.71
C PRO A 186 24.62 -5.76 -4.49
N PRO A 187 23.77 -5.73 -5.55
CA PRO A 187 22.31 -5.71 -5.39
C PRO A 187 21.70 -6.87 -4.57
N ALA A 188 22.27 -8.08 -4.65
CA ALA A 188 21.78 -9.22 -3.87
C ALA A 188 22.06 -9.05 -2.36
N GLU A 189 23.23 -8.50 -2.01
CA GLU A 189 23.59 -8.19 -0.62
C GLU A 189 22.83 -6.96 -0.11
N GLN A 190 22.59 -5.96 -0.97
CA GLN A 190 21.72 -4.83 -0.65
C GLN A 190 20.30 -5.30 -0.29
N LEU A 191 19.74 -6.22 -1.08
CA LEU A 191 18.43 -6.80 -0.81
C LEU A 191 18.39 -7.48 0.58
N GLN A 192 19.38 -8.33 0.86
CA GLN A 192 19.47 -9.04 2.14
C GLN A 192 19.64 -8.06 3.32
N ALA A 193 20.49 -7.04 3.16
CA ALA A 193 20.72 -6.01 4.17
C ALA A 193 19.43 -5.21 4.46
N LEU A 194 18.69 -4.82 3.42
CA LEU A 194 17.41 -4.12 3.57
C LEU A 194 16.36 -4.99 4.27
N GLU A 195 16.21 -6.26 3.86
CA GLU A 195 15.28 -7.18 4.52
C GLU A 195 15.62 -7.44 6.00
N SER A 196 16.91 -7.45 6.33
CA SER A 196 17.40 -7.63 7.71
C SER A 196 17.26 -6.35 8.55
N MET A 197 17.43 -5.18 7.94
CA MET A 197 17.33 -3.87 8.59
C MET A 197 15.89 -3.48 8.92
N GLU A 198 14.94 -3.91 8.10
CA GLU A 198 13.56 -3.42 8.18
C GLU A 198 12.84 -3.67 9.52
N PRO A 199 12.93 -4.86 10.15
CA PRO A 199 12.36 -5.08 11.48
C PRO A 199 12.96 -4.14 12.54
N GLU A 200 14.27 -3.91 12.49
CA GLU A 200 14.96 -3.02 13.42
C GLU A 200 14.57 -1.56 13.21
N ALA A 201 14.50 -1.11 11.95
CA ALA A 201 14.04 0.22 11.60
C ALA A 201 12.60 0.45 12.06
N ARG A 202 11.70 -0.54 11.90
CA ARG A 202 10.31 -0.46 12.36
C ARG A 202 10.20 -0.37 13.87
N ASP A 203 10.98 -1.15 14.61
CA ASP A 203 10.95 -1.10 16.06
C ASP A 203 11.54 0.22 16.60
N LEU A 204 12.61 0.74 15.99
CA LEU A 204 13.23 2.00 16.38
C LEU A 204 12.48 3.25 15.92
N LEU A 205 11.85 3.24 14.75
CA LEU A 205 11.26 4.44 14.13
C LEU A 205 9.73 4.39 14.06
N GLY A 206 9.12 3.25 14.39
CA GLY A 206 7.68 3.02 14.25
C GLY A 206 7.23 3.12 12.80
N HIS A 207 6.06 3.72 12.59
CA HIS A 207 5.48 3.98 11.26
C HIS A 207 6.41 4.82 10.35
N ARG A 208 7.27 5.67 10.93
CA ARG A 208 8.21 6.52 10.18
C ARG A 208 9.40 5.75 9.60
N ALA A 209 9.57 4.47 9.91
CA ALA A 209 10.63 3.64 9.33
C ALA A 209 10.62 3.65 7.81
N ARG A 210 9.43 3.72 7.20
CA ARG A 210 9.29 3.82 5.74
C ARG A 210 9.97 5.06 5.15
N ASP A 211 10.06 6.16 5.91
CA ASP A 211 10.66 7.41 5.44
C ASP A 211 12.18 7.32 5.28
N LEU A 212 12.79 6.45 6.07
CA LEU A 212 14.19 6.04 5.93
C LEU A 212 14.37 4.96 4.85
N LEU A 213 13.53 3.93 4.85
CA LEU A 213 13.72 2.74 4.02
C LEU A 213 13.32 2.94 2.55
N ALA A 214 12.24 3.68 2.27
CA ALA A 214 11.75 3.88 0.91
C ALA A 214 12.80 4.39 -0.09
N PRO A 215 13.64 5.40 0.21
CA PRO A 215 14.68 5.85 -0.71
C PRO A 215 15.77 4.79 -0.94
N LEU A 216 16.05 3.94 0.05
CA LEU A 216 17.03 2.86 -0.07
C LEU A 216 16.49 1.73 -0.97
N TRP A 217 15.23 1.34 -0.77
CA TRP A 217 14.52 0.43 -1.66
C TRP A 217 14.45 0.96 -3.09
N ALA A 218 14.18 2.26 -3.26
CA ALA A 218 14.18 2.93 -4.56
C ALA A 218 15.55 2.90 -5.24
N ALA A 219 16.65 3.06 -4.48
CA ALA A 219 18.00 2.98 -5.02
C ALA A 219 18.33 1.55 -5.50
N LEU A 220 17.97 0.53 -4.71
CA LEU A 220 18.10 -0.87 -5.13
C LEU A 220 17.28 -1.15 -6.39
N ALA A 221 16.05 -0.65 -6.46
CA ALA A 221 15.19 -0.83 -7.63
C ALA A 221 15.80 -0.22 -8.90
N ALA A 222 16.42 0.96 -8.78
CA ALA A 222 17.15 1.59 -9.88
C ALA A 222 18.38 0.76 -10.30
N ALA A 223 19.14 0.21 -9.36
CA ALA A 223 20.26 -0.69 -9.66
C ALA A 223 19.84 -2.00 -10.34
N LEU A 224 18.59 -2.43 -10.13
CA LEU A 224 18.00 -3.64 -10.73
C LEU A 224 17.26 -3.38 -12.05
N ALA A 225 17.16 -2.14 -12.53
CA ALA A 225 16.26 -1.77 -13.64
C ALA A 225 16.47 -2.59 -14.93
N GLU A 226 17.73 -2.85 -15.29
CA GLU A 226 18.10 -3.60 -16.49
C GLU A 226 18.24 -5.11 -16.26
N ARG A 227 18.00 -5.59 -15.03
CA ARG A 227 18.13 -7.01 -14.72
C ARG A 227 16.89 -7.78 -15.22
N PRO A 228 17.05 -8.85 -16.01
CA PRO A 228 15.93 -9.69 -16.40
C PRO A 228 15.37 -10.43 -15.18
N PHE A 229 14.07 -10.74 -15.23
CA PHE A 229 13.43 -11.53 -14.18
C PHE A 229 14.01 -12.96 -14.11
N ASP A 230 14.37 -13.38 -12.90
CA ASP A 230 14.83 -14.74 -12.60
C ASP A 230 13.82 -15.44 -11.67
N PRO A 231 13.12 -16.50 -12.13
CA PRO A 231 12.20 -17.27 -11.31
C PRO A 231 12.83 -17.91 -10.06
N ALA A 232 14.14 -18.18 -10.07
CA ALA A 232 14.85 -18.72 -8.91
C ALA A 232 15.11 -17.64 -7.83
N ALA A 233 15.07 -16.36 -8.20
CA ALA A 233 15.30 -15.22 -7.33
C ALA A 233 14.27 -14.10 -7.60
N PRO A 234 12.97 -14.34 -7.40
CA PRO A 234 11.91 -13.41 -7.82
C PRO A 234 11.96 -12.05 -7.10
N ARG A 235 12.50 -12.01 -5.87
CA ARG A 235 12.69 -10.78 -5.09
C ARG A 235 13.83 -9.90 -5.63
N LEU A 236 14.75 -10.46 -6.40
CA LEU A 236 15.85 -9.73 -7.03
C LEU A 236 15.40 -9.14 -8.38
N HIS A 237 14.25 -8.48 -8.36
CA HIS A 237 13.63 -7.81 -9.50
C HIS A 237 13.27 -6.37 -9.13
N ALA A 238 13.43 -5.44 -10.07
CA ALA A 238 13.15 -4.02 -9.83
C ALA A 238 11.71 -3.76 -9.37
N GLY A 239 10.74 -4.52 -9.88
CA GLY A 239 9.33 -4.42 -9.50
C GLY A 239 9.11 -4.67 -8.01
N TYR A 240 9.77 -5.68 -7.44
CA TYR A 240 9.72 -5.97 -6.00
C TYR A 240 10.27 -4.80 -5.18
N ALA A 241 11.47 -4.32 -5.52
CA ALA A 241 12.09 -3.22 -4.80
C ALA A 241 11.28 -1.90 -4.92
N TRP A 242 10.69 -1.61 -6.08
CA TRP A 242 9.78 -0.47 -6.25
C TRP A 242 8.51 -0.58 -5.41
N ALA A 243 7.93 -1.78 -5.31
CA ALA A 243 6.76 -2.02 -4.46
C ALA A 243 7.09 -1.80 -2.99
N ARG A 244 8.25 -2.29 -2.52
CA ARG A 244 8.76 -2.06 -1.15
C ARG A 244 9.07 -0.58 -0.87
N ALA A 245 9.44 0.18 -1.90
CA ALA A 245 9.59 1.63 -1.80
C ALA A 245 8.25 2.40 -1.79
N GLY A 246 7.10 1.72 -1.87
CA GLY A 246 5.78 2.36 -1.99
C GLY A 246 5.53 3.03 -3.34
N ARG A 247 6.33 2.73 -4.38
CA ARG A 247 6.27 3.33 -5.71
C ARG A 247 5.59 2.38 -6.69
N HIS A 248 4.31 2.10 -6.43
CA HIS A 248 3.52 1.12 -7.20
C HIS A 248 3.45 1.41 -8.71
N PRO A 249 3.35 2.66 -9.20
CA PRO A 249 3.44 2.92 -10.64
C PRO A 249 4.79 2.51 -11.25
N ALA A 250 5.89 2.73 -10.54
CA ALA A 250 7.21 2.30 -11.00
C ALA A 250 7.35 0.78 -10.97
N ALA A 251 6.77 0.12 -9.95
CA ALA A 251 6.72 -1.33 -9.86
C ALA A 251 5.97 -1.95 -11.05
N ARG A 252 4.78 -1.42 -11.36
CA ARG A 252 3.99 -1.81 -12.53
C ARG A 252 4.79 -1.69 -13.81
N ASN A 253 5.40 -0.53 -14.06
CA ASN A 253 6.20 -0.29 -15.27
C ASN A 253 7.40 -1.26 -15.39
N ALA A 254 8.08 -1.55 -14.28
CA ALA A 254 9.21 -2.48 -14.25
C ALA A 254 8.79 -3.94 -14.50
N ILE A 255 7.55 -4.31 -14.19
CA ILE A 255 6.99 -5.63 -14.48
C ILE A 255 6.53 -5.68 -15.94
N GLU A 256 5.79 -4.67 -16.41
CA GLU A 256 5.28 -4.61 -17.78
C GLU A 256 6.39 -4.56 -18.83
N SER A 257 7.58 -4.05 -18.49
CA SER A 257 8.75 -4.06 -19.37
C SER A 257 9.39 -5.45 -19.56
N GLN A 258 9.09 -6.42 -18.70
CA GLN A 258 9.65 -7.76 -18.81
C GLN A 258 8.98 -8.54 -19.95
N PRO A 259 9.75 -9.15 -20.86
CA PRO A 259 9.19 -9.96 -21.93
C PRO A 259 8.38 -11.13 -21.37
N ALA A 260 7.14 -11.31 -21.85
CA ALA A 260 6.23 -12.36 -21.41
C ALA A 260 6.00 -12.39 -19.88
N TRP A 261 5.94 -11.23 -19.21
CA TRP A 261 5.67 -11.18 -17.77
C TRP A 261 4.36 -11.89 -17.37
N ARG A 262 3.35 -11.86 -18.25
CA ARG A 262 2.04 -12.50 -18.06
C ARG A 262 2.07 -14.02 -17.94
N SER A 263 3.12 -14.69 -18.42
CA SER A 263 3.27 -16.14 -18.28
C SER A 263 4.01 -16.56 -17.01
N ARG A 264 4.38 -15.59 -16.15
CA ARG A 264 5.11 -15.84 -14.90
C ARG A 264 4.23 -15.46 -13.72
N PRO A 265 3.74 -16.43 -12.91
CA PRO A 265 2.75 -16.16 -11.86
C PRO A 265 3.25 -15.15 -10.83
N ALA A 266 4.53 -15.22 -10.44
CA ALA A 266 5.13 -14.29 -9.50
C ALA A 266 5.08 -12.82 -9.97
N LEU A 267 5.28 -12.58 -11.28
CA LEU A 267 5.18 -11.23 -11.85
C LEU A 267 3.72 -10.76 -11.95
N VAL A 268 2.79 -11.67 -12.27
CA VAL A 268 1.36 -11.33 -12.32
C VAL A 268 0.84 -10.98 -10.93
N LEU A 269 1.21 -11.73 -9.89
CA LEU A 269 0.86 -11.41 -8.49
C LEU A 269 1.43 -10.05 -8.05
N ALA A 270 2.70 -9.77 -8.37
CA ALA A 270 3.30 -8.47 -8.07
C ALA A 270 2.64 -7.31 -8.83
N HIS A 271 2.25 -7.53 -10.09
CA HIS A 271 1.53 -6.55 -10.89
C HIS A 271 0.13 -6.27 -10.33
N LEU A 272 -0.55 -7.32 -9.88
CA LEU A 272 -1.87 -7.26 -9.26
C LEU A 272 -1.83 -6.42 -7.98
N GLU A 273 -0.87 -6.69 -7.08
CA GLU A 273 -0.68 -5.91 -5.86
C GLU A 273 -0.43 -4.43 -6.18
N ALA A 274 0.45 -4.14 -7.16
CA ALA A 274 0.70 -2.77 -7.60
C ALA A 274 -0.58 -2.10 -8.12
N CYS A 275 -1.39 -2.79 -8.92
CA CYS A 275 -2.66 -2.25 -9.45
C CYS A 275 -3.68 -1.97 -8.34
N GLN A 276 -3.75 -2.83 -7.32
CA GLN A 276 -4.63 -2.61 -6.16
C GLN A 276 -4.23 -1.35 -5.39
N ARG A 277 -2.93 -1.15 -5.13
CA ARG A 277 -2.41 0.05 -4.45
C ARG A 277 -2.54 1.33 -5.28
N MET A 278 -2.67 1.18 -6.59
CA MET A 278 -2.98 2.27 -7.53
C MET A 278 -4.48 2.52 -7.68
N LEU A 279 -5.33 1.76 -6.99
CA LEU A 279 -6.79 1.81 -7.10
C LEU A 279 -7.28 1.58 -8.55
N ASP A 280 -6.64 0.65 -9.28
CA ASP A 280 -7.03 0.19 -10.61
C ASP A 280 -7.66 -1.23 -10.52
N PRO A 281 -8.92 -1.34 -10.08
CA PRO A 281 -9.59 -2.63 -9.93
C PRO A 281 -9.83 -3.33 -11.27
N ALA A 282 -9.83 -2.60 -12.38
CA ALA A 282 -9.99 -3.19 -13.70
C ALA A 282 -8.73 -3.97 -14.09
N ALA A 283 -7.54 -3.39 -13.90
CA ALA A 283 -6.28 -4.11 -14.10
C ALA A 283 -6.14 -5.31 -13.15
N ALA A 284 -6.43 -5.12 -11.85
CA ALA A 284 -6.35 -6.21 -10.89
C ALA A 284 -7.29 -7.39 -11.23
N ARG A 285 -8.51 -7.12 -11.74
CA ARG A 285 -9.41 -8.17 -12.24
C ARG A 285 -8.86 -8.92 -13.45
N ARG A 286 -8.17 -8.22 -14.38
CA ARG A 286 -7.52 -8.87 -15.52
C ARG A 286 -6.41 -9.81 -15.06
N ASP A 287 -5.62 -9.41 -14.07
CA ASP A 287 -4.56 -10.24 -13.53
C ASP A 287 -5.11 -11.47 -12.79
N TRP A 288 -6.20 -11.31 -12.03
CA TRP A 288 -6.90 -12.45 -11.43
C TRP A 288 -7.44 -13.42 -12.48
N ALA A 289 -8.04 -12.91 -13.55
CA ALA A 289 -8.54 -13.75 -14.64
C ALA A 289 -7.40 -14.53 -15.31
N LEU A 290 -6.29 -13.84 -15.61
CA LEU A 290 -5.08 -14.44 -16.16
C LEU A 290 -4.51 -15.53 -15.24
N LEU A 291 -4.40 -15.27 -13.94
CA LEU A 291 -3.96 -16.27 -12.95
C LEU A 291 -4.89 -17.49 -12.93
N CYS A 292 -6.20 -17.28 -12.92
CA CYS A 292 -7.17 -18.39 -12.92
C CYS A 292 -7.03 -19.29 -14.15
N TRP A 293 -6.75 -18.70 -15.31
CA TRP A 293 -6.63 -19.45 -16.55
C TRP A 293 -5.27 -20.13 -16.72
N GLU A 294 -4.17 -19.40 -16.54
CA GLU A 294 -2.81 -19.88 -16.85
C GLU A 294 -2.12 -20.54 -15.65
N HIS A 295 -2.50 -20.17 -14.42
CA HIS A 295 -1.87 -20.60 -13.18
C HIS A 295 -2.90 -20.95 -12.08
N PRO A 296 -3.85 -21.88 -12.33
CA PRO A 296 -5.02 -22.11 -11.47
C PRO A 296 -4.68 -22.49 -10.03
N GLN A 297 -3.55 -23.17 -9.78
CA GLN A 297 -3.09 -23.53 -8.44
C GLN A 297 -2.63 -22.28 -7.65
N GLU A 298 -1.86 -21.40 -8.29
CA GLU A 298 -1.42 -20.13 -7.70
C GLU A 298 -2.61 -19.20 -7.46
N ALA A 299 -3.55 -19.14 -8.41
CA ALA A 299 -4.78 -18.38 -8.25
C ALA A 299 -5.57 -18.84 -7.02
N GLN A 300 -5.81 -20.15 -6.90
CA GLN A 300 -6.52 -20.72 -5.76
C GLN A 300 -5.82 -20.42 -4.44
N HIS A 301 -4.51 -20.68 -4.36
CA HIS A 301 -3.72 -20.41 -3.15
C HIS A 301 -3.87 -18.95 -2.67
N ASN A 302 -3.80 -17.99 -3.60
CA ASN A 302 -3.86 -16.56 -3.27
C ASN A 302 -5.30 -16.04 -3.07
N LEU A 303 -6.32 -16.70 -3.65
CA LEU A 303 -7.74 -16.38 -3.40
C LEU A 303 -8.24 -16.92 -2.06
N ASP A 304 -7.66 -18.03 -1.59
CA ASP A 304 -7.93 -18.59 -0.27
C ASP A 304 -7.31 -17.72 0.86
N ALA A 305 -6.17 -17.07 0.58
CA ALA A 305 -5.51 -16.12 1.47
C ALA A 305 -6.29 -14.79 1.61
N GLU A 306 -6.26 -14.17 2.79
CA GLU A 306 -6.98 -12.93 3.06
C GLU A 306 -6.29 -11.68 2.48
N ASP A 307 -4.97 -11.71 2.35
CA ASP A 307 -4.16 -10.51 2.17
C ASP A 307 -4.27 -9.89 0.76
N LEU A 308 -4.36 -10.72 -0.29
CA LEU A 308 -4.25 -10.25 -1.68
C LEU A 308 -5.60 -10.11 -2.40
N ALA A 309 -6.56 -11.02 -2.21
CA ALA A 309 -7.83 -10.97 -2.92
C ALA A 309 -8.72 -9.79 -2.48
N GLY A 310 -8.54 -9.33 -1.24
CA GLY A 310 -9.44 -8.39 -0.60
C GLY A 310 -10.79 -9.02 -0.24
N ALA A 311 -11.48 -8.43 0.75
CA ALA A 311 -12.67 -9.04 1.36
C ALA A 311 -13.84 -9.28 0.40
N ARG A 312 -13.97 -8.50 -0.68
CA ARG A 312 -15.05 -8.66 -1.67
C ARG A 312 -14.80 -9.83 -2.60
N LEU A 313 -13.61 -9.89 -3.22
CA LEU A 313 -13.29 -10.98 -4.15
C LEU A 313 -13.22 -12.31 -3.43
N ARG A 314 -12.70 -12.34 -2.19
CA ARG A 314 -12.70 -13.54 -1.36
C ARG A 314 -14.11 -14.06 -1.06
N ARG A 315 -15.07 -13.18 -0.75
CA ARG A 315 -16.48 -13.56 -0.57
C ARG A 315 -17.06 -14.17 -1.84
N LEU A 316 -16.74 -13.58 -3.00
CA LEU A 316 -17.15 -14.11 -4.30
C LEU A 316 -16.50 -15.47 -4.59
N TRP A 317 -15.23 -15.66 -4.22
CA TRP A 317 -14.50 -16.93 -4.35
C TRP A 317 -15.09 -18.03 -3.48
N ILE A 318 -15.40 -17.75 -2.21
CA ILE A 318 -16.08 -18.71 -1.32
C ILE A 318 -17.44 -19.10 -1.90
N HIS A 319 -18.23 -18.11 -2.35
CA HIS A 319 -19.54 -18.38 -2.95
C HIS A 319 -19.44 -19.23 -4.23
N PHE A 320 -18.39 -19.04 -5.03
CA PHE A 320 -18.10 -19.87 -6.19
C PHE A 320 -17.76 -21.31 -5.78
N GLY A 321 -16.95 -21.50 -4.73
CA GLY A 321 -16.61 -22.82 -4.19
C GLY A 321 -17.83 -23.58 -3.65
N ASP A 322 -18.76 -22.88 -2.99
CA ASP A 322 -19.98 -23.46 -2.40
C ASP A 322 -20.99 -23.96 -3.45
N ALA A 323 -20.84 -23.59 -4.73
CA ALA A 323 -21.80 -23.96 -5.77
C ALA A 323 -21.86 -25.48 -6.01
N ASP A 324 -20.81 -26.24 -5.69
CA ASP A 324 -20.69 -27.71 -5.85
C ASP A 324 -21.19 -28.24 -7.22
N LEU A 325 -20.71 -27.62 -8.31
CA LEU A 325 -21.06 -27.98 -9.69
C LEU A 325 -19.87 -28.49 -10.52
N GLY A 326 -18.80 -28.93 -9.86
CA GLY A 326 -17.58 -29.41 -10.52
C GLY A 326 -16.86 -28.35 -11.36
N LEU A 327 -16.97 -27.09 -10.98
CA LEU A 327 -16.27 -25.97 -11.63
C LEU A 327 -14.82 -25.91 -11.15
N ALA A 328 -13.89 -25.67 -12.07
CA ALA A 328 -12.49 -25.50 -11.76
C ALA A 328 -12.15 -24.01 -11.53
N THR A 329 -11.00 -23.72 -10.93
CA THR A 329 -10.52 -22.33 -10.74
C THR A 329 -10.52 -21.53 -12.05
N ALA A 330 -10.21 -22.17 -13.18
CA ALA A 330 -10.25 -21.53 -14.51
C ALA A 330 -11.65 -21.08 -14.96
N ASP A 331 -12.72 -21.59 -14.35
CA ASP A 331 -14.11 -21.22 -14.63
C ASP A 331 -14.57 -20.00 -13.80
N PHE A 332 -13.80 -19.62 -12.77
CA PHE A 332 -14.14 -18.51 -11.88
C PHE A 332 -14.28 -17.15 -12.60
N PRO A 333 -13.40 -16.77 -13.55
CA PRO A 333 -13.58 -15.52 -14.30
C PRO A 333 -14.89 -15.48 -15.08
N ALA A 334 -15.34 -16.62 -15.62
CA ALA A 334 -16.61 -16.70 -16.34
C ALA A 334 -17.78 -16.52 -15.37
N TRP A 335 -17.76 -17.20 -14.23
CA TRP A 335 -18.76 -17.03 -13.18
C TRP A 335 -18.88 -15.58 -12.68
N LEU A 336 -17.75 -14.88 -12.54
CA LEU A 336 -17.71 -13.47 -12.13
C LEU A 336 -18.44 -12.52 -13.08
N LEU A 337 -18.70 -12.88 -14.35
CA LEU A 337 -19.39 -12.02 -15.31
C LEU A 337 -20.82 -11.71 -14.90
N PHE A 338 -21.53 -12.65 -14.28
CA PHE A 338 -22.89 -12.44 -13.78
C PHE A 338 -22.94 -12.21 -12.26
N ALA A 339 -21.93 -12.69 -11.51
CA ALA A 339 -21.86 -12.45 -10.06
C ALA A 339 -21.34 -11.05 -9.68
N ASP A 340 -20.52 -10.41 -10.54
CA ASP A 340 -20.03 -9.04 -10.34
C ASP A 340 -20.15 -8.23 -11.64
N ARG A 341 -21.09 -7.28 -11.66
CA ARG A 341 -21.40 -6.42 -12.82
C ARG A 341 -20.18 -5.66 -13.37
N GLY A 342 -19.16 -5.42 -12.56
CA GLY A 342 -17.94 -4.73 -12.99
C GLY A 342 -16.99 -5.59 -13.82
N THR A 343 -17.17 -6.92 -13.85
CA THR A 343 -16.22 -7.85 -14.49
C THR A 343 -16.25 -7.74 -16.01
N ALA A 344 -17.44 -7.70 -16.62
CA ALA A 344 -17.60 -7.71 -18.07
C ALA A 344 -16.88 -6.52 -18.76
N GLY A 345 -16.86 -5.35 -18.13
CA GLY A 345 -16.13 -4.18 -18.62
C GLY A 345 -14.63 -4.20 -18.32
N ALA A 346 -14.21 -4.89 -17.24
CA ALA A 346 -12.81 -4.93 -16.82
C ALA A 346 -11.98 -5.97 -17.58
N VAL A 347 -12.58 -7.13 -17.87
CA VAL A 347 -11.91 -8.28 -18.49
C VAL A 347 -12.51 -8.54 -19.87
N PRO A 348 -11.91 -7.97 -20.94
CA PRO A 348 -12.44 -8.16 -22.28
C PRO A 348 -12.23 -9.61 -22.80
N PRO A 349 -13.09 -10.09 -23.72
CA PRO A 349 -13.12 -11.49 -24.15
C PRO A 349 -11.89 -11.95 -24.98
N ASP A 350 -11.12 -11.01 -25.51
CA ASP A 350 -9.87 -11.22 -26.23
C ASP A 350 -8.70 -11.66 -25.33
N LEU A 351 -8.78 -11.39 -24.02
CA LEU A 351 -7.78 -11.86 -23.05
C LEU A 351 -7.95 -13.33 -22.68
N ALA A 352 -9.13 -13.92 -22.92
CA ALA A 352 -9.38 -15.31 -22.57
C ALA A 352 -8.54 -16.24 -23.46
N PRO A 353 -7.83 -17.23 -22.89
CA PRO A 353 -6.99 -18.12 -23.68
C PRO A 353 -7.82 -19.03 -24.60
N PRO A 354 -7.18 -19.71 -25.57
CA PRO A 354 -7.84 -20.78 -26.31
C PRO A 354 -8.15 -21.97 -25.38
N GLY A 355 -9.25 -22.67 -25.65
CA GLY A 355 -9.65 -23.88 -24.93
C GLY A 355 -10.91 -23.70 -24.07
N THR A 356 -11.33 -24.78 -23.42
CA THR A 356 -12.66 -24.93 -22.81
C THR A 356 -13.06 -23.78 -21.87
N ALA A 357 -12.15 -23.36 -20.98
CA ALA A 357 -12.43 -22.28 -20.02
C ALA A 357 -12.58 -20.91 -20.71
N GLY A 358 -11.68 -20.61 -21.65
CA GLY A 358 -11.75 -19.35 -22.40
C GLY A 358 -12.90 -19.28 -23.40
N ASP A 359 -13.27 -20.41 -24.01
CA ASP A 359 -14.46 -20.51 -24.87
C ASP A 359 -15.75 -20.32 -24.07
N ALA A 360 -15.84 -20.95 -22.89
CA ALA A 360 -16.95 -20.74 -21.96
C ALA A 360 -17.04 -19.27 -21.51
N TYR A 361 -15.90 -18.65 -21.20
CA TYR A 361 -15.82 -17.22 -20.86
C TYR A 361 -16.36 -16.33 -21.99
N ARG A 362 -15.89 -16.52 -23.23
CA ARG A 362 -16.31 -15.73 -24.39
C ARG A 362 -17.82 -15.84 -24.66
N LEU A 363 -18.37 -17.06 -24.57
CA LEU A 363 -19.80 -17.30 -24.73
C LEU A 363 -20.61 -16.56 -23.68
N LEU A 364 -20.23 -16.69 -22.41
CA LEU A 364 -20.94 -16.09 -21.30
C LEU A 364 -20.81 -14.56 -21.29
N HIS A 365 -19.65 -14.02 -21.69
CA HIS A 365 -19.44 -12.58 -21.85
C HIS A 365 -20.40 -11.99 -22.89
N ALA A 366 -20.56 -12.65 -24.04
CA ALA A 366 -21.53 -12.24 -25.06
C ALA A 366 -22.97 -12.29 -24.54
N MET A 367 -23.33 -13.34 -23.78
CA MET A 367 -24.68 -13.49 -23.19
C MET A 367 -24.98 -12.38 -22.17
N VAL A 368 -24.06 -12.10 -21.24
CA VAL A 368 -24.20 -11.01 -20.26
C VAL A 368 -24.22 -9.62 -20.91
N SER A 369 -23.54 -9.46 -22.05
CA SER A 369 -23.50 -8.21 -22.81
C SER A 369 -24.71 -7.99 -23.73
N GLY A 370 -25.72 -8.86 -23.69
CA GLY A 370 -27.00 -8.69 -24.38
C GLY A 370 -27.22 -9.56 -25.62
N ALA A 371 -26.29 -10.46 -25.97
CA ALA A 371 -26.43 -11.40 -27.07
C ALA A 371 -26.82 -12.82 -26.59
N ASP A 372 -27.72 -12.91 -25.61
CA ASP A 372 -28.19 -14.20 -25.08
C ASP A 372 -29.20 -14.86 -26.02
N ASP A 373 -28.77 -15.93 -26.71
CA ASP A 373 -29.59 -16.72 -27.62
C ASP A 373 -29.49 -18.23 -27.36
N MET A 374 -30.46 -18.97 -27.89
CA MET A 374 -30.54 -20.42 -27.71
C MET A 374 -29.29 -21.17 -28.22
N PRO A 375 -28.68 -20.82 -29.37
CA PRO A 375 -27.40 -21.39 -29.79
C PRO A 375 -26.27 -21.24 -28.76
N ARG A 376 -26.07 -20.04 -28.19
CA ARG A 376 -25.01 -19.81 -27.19
C ARG A 376 -25.27 -20.57 -25.90
N ARG A 377 -26.52 -20.60 -25.42
CA ARG A 377 -26.91 -21.41 -24.25
C ARG A 377 -26.60 -22.88 -24.47
N LYS A 378 -26.92 -23.43 -25.66
CA LYS A 378 -26.61 -24.83 -26.01
C LYS A 378 -25.10 -25.10 -26.06
N ALA A 379 -24.33 -24.18 -26.63
CA ALA A 379 -22.87 -24.29 -26.68
C ALA A 379 -22.25 -24.26 -25.27
N LEU A 380 -22.71 -23.35 -24.40
CA LEU A 380 -22.24 -23.29 -23.01
C LEU A 380 -22.64 -24.55 -22.22
N ALA A 381 -23.85 -25.09 -22.43
CA ALA A 381 -24.28 -26.34 -21.81
C ALA A 381 -23.36 -27.52 -22.14
N GLN A 382 -22.84 -27.57 -23.37
CA GLN A 382 -21.92 -28.62 -23.82
C GLN A 382 -20.52 -28.48 -23.22
N LEU A 383 -20.03 -27.25 -23.07
CA LEU A 383 -18.69 -26.99 -22.55
C LEU A 383 -18.64 -27.05 -21.01
N ARG A 384 -19.59 -26.37 -20.35
CA ARG A 384 -19.64 -26.13 -18.90
C ARG A 384 -21.09 -26.06 -18.42
N PRO A 385 -21.77 -27.22 -18.22
CA PRO A 385 -23.18 -27.25 -17.80
C PRO A 385 -23.41 -26.57 -16.44
N GLY A 386 -22.45 -26.67 -15.52
CA GLY A 386 -22.50 -25.99 -14.22
C GLY A 386 -22.60 -24.47 -14.35
N LEU A 387 -21.81 -23.84 -15.23
CA LEU A 387 -21.85 -22.40 -15.46
C LEU A 387 -23.19 -21.94 -16.02
N LEU A 388 -23.76 -22.68 -16.99
CA LEU A 388 -25.08 -22.33 -17.53
C LEU A 388 -26.17 -22.39 -16.46
N LYS A 389 -26.14 -23.43 -15.61
CA LYS A 389 -27.11 -23.58 -14.52
C LYS A 389 -27.06 -22.39 -13.55
N LEU A 390 -25.85 -21.94 -13.18
CA LEU A 390 -25.68 -20.78 -12.30
C LEU A 390 -26.10 -19.47 -12.98
N TYR A 391 -25.74 -19.29 -14.25
CA TYR A 391 -26.13 -18.10 -15.01
C TYR A 391 -27.65 -17.95 -15.09
N LEU A 392 -28.37 -19.03 -15.45
CA LEU A 392 -29.84 -18.98 -15.54
C LEU A 392 -30.52 -18.78 -14.19
N ALA A 393 -29.88 -19.16 -13.08
CA ALA A 393 -30.38 -18.90 -11.73
C ALA A 393 -30.10 -17.47 -11.25
N ALA A 394 -29.18 -16.76 -11.90
CA ALA A 394 -28.78 -15.39 -11.58
C ALA A 394 -29.49 -14.32 -12.44
N LEU A 395 -30.20 -14.73 -13.51
CA LEU A 395 -31.15 -13.90 -14.26
C LEU A 395 -32.42 -13.66 -13.45
#